data_AF-A0A1G6Q429-F1
#
_entry.id   AF-A0A1G6Q429-F1
#
_cell.length_a   1.000
_cell.length_b   1.000
_cell.length_c   1.000
_cell.angle_alpha   90.00
_cell.angle_beta   90.00
_cell.angle_gamma   90.00
#
_symmetry.space_group_name_H-M   'P 1'
#
loop_
_entity.id
_entity.type
_entity.pdbx_description
1 polymer ?
#
loop_
_entity_poly.entity_id
_entity_poly.type
_entity_poly.pdbx_seq_one_letter_code
_entity_poly.pdbx_strand_id
1 'polypeptide(L)'
;MDNDFDALHSEAFIETGFWGRKGAGCVVFALSTGKLLLAHRSDLVLEPNTWGTWGGAIDPKEDPKKAALRELSEETGIGAADHNRVIESYVFNSPDGGFRYHNFIVVVDEEFEPDLNWESQGSDWVAPDDLPADLHPGLAAFMSSDIAQQQLSALVAESNGLNGVAKGGEEVDQPLSAVERFKMTLLAIDEELKQEQPRPSSLPRLGR
;
A
#
# COMPACT_ATOMS: atom_id res chain seq x y z
N MET A 1 -1.58 36.99 -1.99
CA MET A 1 -1.60 35.90 -2.99
C MET A 1 -1.80 34.66 -2.17
N ASP A 2 -2.85 33.89 -2.45
CA ASP A 2 -3.21 32.54 -1.92
C ASP A 2 -4.74 32.46 -1.74
N ASN A 3 -5.47 32.49 -2.86
CA ASN A 3 -6.93 32.28 -2.89
C ASN A 3 -7.39 31.42 -4.08
N ASP A 4 -6.46 30.87 -4.86
CA ASP A 4 -6.75 30.01 -6.03
C ASP A 4 -6.61 28.51 -5.70
N PHE A 5 -5.98 28.16 -4.57
CA PHE A 5 -5.66 26.78 -4.21
C PHE A 5 -6.88 26.04 -3.63
N ASP A 6 -7.63 26.69 -2.73
CA ASP A 6 -8.88 26.13 -2.20
C ASP A 6 -9.94 26.00 -3.29
N ALA A 7 -9.98 26.91 -4.26
CA ALA A 7 -10.99 26.92 -5.31
C ALA A 7 -10.88 25.70 -6.26
N LEU A 8 -9.66 25.34 -6.66
CA LEU A 8 -9.41 24.18 -7.54
C LEU A 8 -9.74 22.84 -6.85
N HIS A 9 -9.52 22.74 -5.54
CA HIS A 9 -9.87 21.55 -4.76
C HIS A 9 -11.38 21.49 -4.48
N SER A 10 -12.01 22.64 -4.26
CA SER A 10 -13.46 22.77 -4.12
C SER A 10 -14.20 22.36 -5.40
N GLU A 11 -13.71 22.77 -6.56
CA GLU A 11 -14.31 22.41 -7.85
C GLU A 11 -14.15 20.90 -8.14
N ALA A 12 -12.99 20.32 -7.86
CA ALA A 12 -12.78 18.87 -7.97
C ALA A 12 -13.65 18.08 -6.97
N PHE A 13 -13.85 18.58 -5.76
CA PHE A 13 -14.74 18.00 -4.75
C PHE A 13 -16.22 18.06 -5.19
N ILE A 14 -16.65 19.17 -5.79
CA ILE A 14 -18.03 19.33 -6.31
C ILE A 14 -18.28 18.43 -7.53
N GLU A 15 -17.28 18.20 -8.37
CA GLU A 15 -17.41 17.40 -9.60
C GLU A 15 -17.22 15.89 -9.36
N THR A 16 -16.37 15.49 -8.41
CA THR A 16 -15.96 14.09 -8.25
C THR A 16 -16.28 13.48 -6.88
N GLY A 17 -16.61 14.28 -5.87
CA GLY A 17 -16.76 13.83 -4.49
C GLY A 17 -15.42 13.53 -3.78
N PHE A 18 -14.28 13.75 -4.45
CA PHE A 18 -12.94 13.54 -3.89
C PHE A 18 -12.13 14.85 -3.88
N TRP A 19 -11.26 15.01 -2.88
CA TRP A 19 -10.27 16.09 -2.86
C TRP A 19 -9.18 15.79 -3.91
N GLY A 20 -9.39 16.25 -5.15
CA GLY A 20 -8.46 16.09 -6.27
C GLY A 20 -8.68 14.83 -7.13
N ARG A 21 -8.00 14.75 -8.29
CA ARG A 21 -8.19 13.67 -9.29
C ARG A 21 -7.34 12.41 -9.03
N LYS A 22 -6.47 12.44 -8.02
CA LYS A 22 -5.54 11.35 -7.70
C LYS A 22 -5.32 11.26 -6.19
N GLY A 23 -5.35 10.04 -5.66
CA GLY A 23 -5.00 9.75 -4.27
C GLY A 23 -4.04 8.57 -4.16
N ALA A 24 -3.45 8.42 -2.99
CA ALA A 24 -2.63 7.27 -2.66
C ALA A 24 -2.77 6.90 -1.19
N GLY A 25 -2.65 5.60 -0.90
CA GLY A 25 -2.72 5.11 0.46
C GLY A 25 -2.23 3.68 0.58
N CYS A 26 -2.34 3.13 1.77
CA CYS A 26 -1.86 1.80 2.07
C CYS A 26 -2.68 1.07 3.14
N VAL A 27 -2.54 -0.26 3.12
CA VAL A 27 -2.72 -1.08 4.33
C VAL A 27 -1.33 -1.37 4.91
N VAL A 28 -1.24 -1.52 6.23
CA VAL A 28 -0.01 -1.95 6.88
C VAL A 28 -0.11 -3.41 7.27
N PHE A 29 0.88 -4.23 6.95
CA PHE A 29 0.93 -5.66 7.25
C PHE A 29 2.05 -5.97 8.25
N ALA A 30 1.72 -6.65 9.36
CA ALA A 30 2.70 -7.08 10.35
C ALA A 30 3.19 -8.51 10.08
N LEU A 31 4.50 -8.69 9.91
CA LEU A 31 5.10 -10.02 9.67
C LEU A 31 4.97 -10.96 10.87
N SER A 32 5.03 -10.44 12.10
CA SER A 32 4.91 -11.24 13.32
C SER A 32 3.54 -11.90 13.48
N THR A 33 2.45 -11.25 13.06
CA THR A 33 1.08 -11.73 13.30
C THR A 33 0.30 -12.07 12.03
N GLY A 34 0.77 -11.62 10.87
CA GLY A 34 0.10 -11.82 9.59
C GLY A 34 -1.14 -10.96 9.40
N LYS A 35 -1.30 -9.89 10.19
CA LYS A 35 -2.48 -9.04 10.21
C LYS A 35 -2.30 -7.71 9.49
N LEU A 36 -3.41 -7.07 9.18
CA LEU A 36 -3.52 -5.76 8.57
C LEU A 36 -3.97 -4.70 9.58
N LEU A 37 -3.28 -3.57 9.66
CA LEU A 37 -3.75 -2.39 10.37
C LEU A 37 -4.68 -1.58 9.48
N LEU A 38 -5.91 -1.39 9.95
CA LEU A 38 -6.94 -0.60 9.26
C LEU A 38 -7.40 0.59 10.12
N ALA A 39 -7.80 1.66 9.44
CA ALA A 39 -8.35 2.87 10.06
C ALA A 39 -9.88 2.77 10.17
N HIS A 40 -10.44 3.04 11.36
CA HIS A 40 -11.88 3.24 11.52
C HIS A 40 -12.18 4.73 11.40
N ARG A 41 -12.78 5.13 10.28
CA ARG A 41 -12.95 6.53 9.85
C ARG A 41 -13.91 7.28 10.77
N SER A 42 -13.56 8.50 11.13
CA SER A 42 -14.37 9.35 12.02
C SER A 42 -15.58 9.96 11.31
N ASP A 43 -16.48 10.58 12.08
CA ASP A 43 -17.66 11.29 11.55
C ASP A 43 -17.32 12.57 10.77
N LEU A 44 -16.07 13.00 10.77
CA LEU A 44 -15.62 14.27 10.18
C LEU A 44 -15.11 14.12 8.74
N VAL A 45 -15.01 12.89 8.24
CA VAL A 45 -14.51 12.58 6.90
C VAL A 45 -15.61 12.01 6.00
N LEU A 46 -15.34 11.95 4.70
CA LEU A 46 -16.25 11.28 3.74
C LEU A 46 -16.35 9.78 4.03
N GLU A 47 -17.51 9.18 3.73
CA GLU A 47 -17.80 7.77 4.03
C GLU A 47 -17.45 7.41 5.49
N PRO A 48 -18.02 8.12 6.48
CA PRO A 48 -17.69 7.96 7.90
C PRO A 48 -18.15 6.61 8.45
N ASN A 49 -17.60 6.20 9.60
CA ASN A 49 -17.92 4.91 10.27
C ASN A 49 -17.65 3.67 9.39
N THR A 50 -16.68 3.78 8.49
CA THR A 50 -16.21 2.65 7.69
C THR A 50 -14.76 2.33 7.99
N TRP A 51 -14.35 1.10 7.72
CA TRP A 51 -12.97 0.64 7.85
C TRP A 51 -12.23 0.82 6.53
N GLY A 52 -11.11 1.53 6.56
CA GLY A 52 -10.40 1.99 5.37
C GLY A 52 -8.89 1.76 5.40
N THR A 53 -8.27 2.11 4.29
CA THR A 53 -6.82 2.30 4.17
C THR A 53 -6.41 3.62 4.83
N TRP A 54 -5.11 3.75 5.12
CA TRP A 54 -4.46 5.00 5.47
C TRP A 54 -4.12 5.75 4.19
N GLY A 55 -4.45 7.03 4.04
CA GLY A 55 -4.17 7.73 2.79
C GLY A 55 -5.09 8.89 2.42
N GLY A 56 -4.64 9.64 1.43
CA GLY A 56 -5.24 10.91 1.05
C GLY A 56 -4.90 11.35 -0.37
N ALA A 57 -5.04 12.65 -0.61
CA ALA A 57 -4.79 13.26 -1.90
C ALA A 57 -3.29 13.27 -2.24
N ILE A 58 -2.96 13.13 -3.52
CA ILE A 58 -1.57 13.32 -3.99
C ILE A 58 -1.36 14.79 -4.33
N ASP A 59 -0.32 15.40 -3.75
CA ASP A 59 0.05 16.79 -4.05
C ASP A 59 0.55 16.96 -5.49
N PRO A 60 0.50 18.19 -6.06
CA PRO A 60 1.02 18.46 -7.40
C PRO A 60 2.50 18.05 -7.55
N LYS A 61 2.76 17.10 -8.44
CA LYS A 61 4.08 16.50 -8.74
C LYS A 61 4.63 15.61 -7.61
N GLU A 62 3.83 15.30 -6.60
CA GLU A 62 4.19 14.31 -5.59
C GLU A 62 4.15 12.90 -6.20
N ASP A 63 5.10 12.09 -5.78
CA ASP A 63 5.16 10.68 -6.15
C ASP A 63 4.12 9.90 -5.33
N PRO A 64 3.29 9.02 -5.93
CA PRO A 64 2.23 8.33 -5.20
C PRO A 64 2.71 7.53 -3.98
N LYS A 65 3.92 6.94 -4.04
CA LYS A 65 4.47 6.22 -2.90
C LYS A 65 4.86 7.18 -1.78
N LYS A 66 5.41 8.34 -2.11
CA LYS A 66 5.70 9.40 -1.13
C LYS A 66 4.42 9.93 -0.48
N ALA A 67 3.36 10.16 -1.27
CA ALA A 67 2.06 10.57 -0.75
C ALA A 67 1.51 9.54 0.24
N ALA A 68 1.45 8.25 -0.14
CA ALA A 68 0.96 7.19 0.76
C ALA A 68 1.75 7.09 2.08
N LEU A 69 3.07 7.28 2.04
CA LEU A 69 3.91 7.24 3.24
C LEU A 69 3.79 8.50 4.11
N ARG A 70 3.60 9.68 3.48
CA ARG A 70 3.32 10.92 4.19
C ARG A 70 2.00 10.80 4.96
N GLU A 71 0.93 10.41 4.28
CA GLU A 71 -0.40 10.24 4.89
C GLU A 71 -0.36 9.19 6.00
N LEU A 72 0.26 8.04 5.76
CA LEU A 72 0.44 7.02 6.80
C LEU A 72 1.14 7.60 8.04
N SER A 73 2.20 8.39 7.85
CA SER A 73 2.92 9.04 8.96
C SER A 73 2.06 10.09 9.69
N GLU A 74 1.27 10.88 8.95
CA GLU A 74 0.38 11.92 9.50
C GLU A 74 -0.82 11.34 10.26
N GLU A 75 -1.32 10.17 9.84
CA GLU A 75 -2.51 9.53 10.41
C GLU A 75 -2.19 8.52 11.53
N THR A 76 -0.97 7.98 11.57
CA THR A 76 -0.58 6.93 12.55
C THR A 76 0.63 7.28 13.41
N GLY A 77 1.35 8.36 13.08
CA GLY A 77 2.59 8.73 13.76
C GLY A 77 3.80 7.84 13.42
N ILE A 78 3.65 6.81 12.56
CA ILE A 78 4.77 5.94 12.18
C ILE A 78 5.81 6.67 11.33
N GLY A 79 7.09 6.43 11.61
CA GLY A 79 8.20 7.06 10.92
C GLY A 79 8.68 6.28 9.70
N ALA A 80 9.48 6.94 8.86
CA ALA A 80 10.07 6.33 7.67
C ALA A 80 11.04 5.17 7.96
N ALA A 81 11.53 5.02 9.19
CA ALA A 81 12.43 3.93 9.60
C ALA A 81 11.70 2.71 10.17
N ASP A 82 10.38 2.79 10.36
CA ASP A 82 9.61 1.79 11.10
C ASP A 82 8.92 0.78 10.16
N HIS A 83 9.33 0.74 8.89
CA HIS A 83 8.84 -0.23 7.91
C HIS A 83 9.97 -0.90 7.12
N ASN A 84 9.77 -2.17 6.77
CA ASN A 84 10.76 -3.01 6.11
C ASN A 84 10.75 -2.86 4.59
N ARG A 85 9.54 -2.84 4.02
CA ARG A 85 9.32 -2.75 2.57
C ARG A 85 7.97 -2.12 2.28
N VAL A 86 7.87 -1.50 1.11
CA VAL A 86 6.63 -0.95 0.57
C VAL A 86 6.39 -1.56 -0.80
N ILE A 87 5.25 -2.21 -0.95
CA ILE A 87 4.89 -2.96 -2.16
C ILE A 87 3.83 -2.17 -2.91
N GLU A 88 4.08 -1.87 -4.19
CA GLU A 88 3.06 -1.35 -5.10
C GLU A 88 1.98 -2.41 -5.35
N SER A 89 0.72 -1.99 -5.29
CA SER A 89 -0.42 -2.91 -5.38
C SER A 89 -1.48 -2.39 -6.34
N TYR A 90 -2.72 -2.84 -6.12
CA TYR A 90 -3.89 -2.49 -6.92
C TYR A 90 -4.04 -0.98 -7.11
N VAL A 91 -4.16 -0.55 -8.35
CA VAL A 91 -4.52 0.84 -8.68
C VAL A 91 -6.00 0.88 -9.04
N PHE A 92 -6.79 1.54 -8.19
CA PHE A 92 -8.20 1.79 -8.48
C PHE A 92 -8.31 2.90 -9.54
N ASN A 93 -9.21 2.72 -10.49
CA ASN A 93 -9.60 3.74 -11.45
C ASN A 93 -11.12 3.85 -11.40
N SER A 94 -11.65 5.06 -11.23
CA SER A 94 -13.09 5.25 -11.29
C SER A 94 -13.62 4.90 -12.69
N PRO A 95 -14.87 4.39 -12.81
CA PRO A 95 -15.42 3.99 -14.09
C PRO A 95 -15.47 5.11 -15.15
N ASP A 96 -15.62 6.35 -14.72
CA ASP A 96 -15.62 7.55 -15.56
C ASP A 96 -14.22 8.06 -15.90
N GLY A 97 -13.16 7.45 -15.33
CA GLY A 97 -11.77 7.86 -15.49
C GLY A 97 -11.39 9.17 -14.79
N GLY A 98 -12.30 9.75 -14.00
CA GLY A 98 -12.09 11.02 -13.30
C GLY A 98 -11.16 10.93 -12.09
N PHE A 99 -10.99 9.74 -11.52
CA PHE A 99 -10.24 9.50 -10.30
C PHE A 99 -9.36 8.25 -10.39
N ARG A 100 -8.18 8.32 -9.77
CA ARG A 100 -7.23 7.21 -9.65
C ARG A 100 -6.68 7.13 -8.23
N TYR A 101 -6.66 5.94 -7.64
CA TYR A 101 -6.09 5.70 -6.32
C TYR A 101 -4.98 4.64 -6.37
N HIS A 102 -3.78 5.02 -5.93
CA HIS A 102 -2.63 4.11 -5.87
C HIS A 102 -2.58 3.44 -4.50
N ASN A 103 -2.80 2.12 -4.44
CA ASN A 103 -2.66 1.37 -3.19
C ASN A 103 -1.26 0.77 -3.05
N PHE A 104 -0.77 0.78 -1.81
CA PHE A 104 0.45 0.13 -1.39
C PHE A 104 0.19 -0.82 -0.22
N ILE A 105 1.10 -1.76 -0.01
CA ILE A 105 1.18 -2.54 1.23
C ILE A 105 2.49 -2.15 1.92
N VAL A 106 2.39 -1.54 3.10
CA VAL A 106 3.54 -1.23 3.94
C VAL A 106 3.75 -2.41 4.88
N VAL A 107 4.94 -3.00 4.90
CA VAL A 107 5.22 -4.17 5.73
C VAL A 107 6.09 -3.77 6.91
N VAL A 108 5.66 -4.13 8.10
CA VAL A 108 6.36 -3.92 9.37
C VAL A 108 6.68 -5.26 10.04
N ASP A 109 7.62 -5.27 10.97
CA ASP A 109 7.95 -6.48 11.73
C ASP A 109 6.85 -6.81 12.74
N GLU A 110 6.43 -5.81 13.52
CA GLU A 110 5.53 -5.98 14.66
C GLU A 110 4.29 -5.09 14.55
N GLU A 111 3.19 -5.54 15.15
CA GLU A 111 2.01 -4.70 15.36
C GLU A 111 2.40 -3.50 16.26
N PHE A 112 1.78 -2.35 16.03
CA PHE A 112 1.96 -1.15 16.84
C PHE A 112 0.61 -0.46 17.08
N GLU A 113 0.57 0.38 18.11
CA GLU A 113 -0.56 1.25 18.38
C GLU A 113 -0.36 2.59 17.63
N PRO A 114 -1.21 2.95 16.66
CA PRO A 114 -1.06 4.20 15.92
C PRO A 114 -1.44 5.42 16.80
N ASP A 115 -0.71 6.51 16.63
CA ASP A 115 -1.09 7.82 17.18
C ASP A 115 -2.08 8.50 16.21
N LEU A 116 -3.37 8.27 16.46
CA LEU A 116 -4.45 8.68 15.57
C LEU A 116 -4.67 10.20 15.57
N ASN A 117 -4.91 10.74 14.37
CA ASN A 117 -5.40 12.10 14.20
C ASN A 117 -6.95 12.15 14.14
N TRP A 118 -7.51 13.32 13.81
CA TRP A 118 -8.96 13.57 13.80
C TRP A 118 -9.73 12.81 12.69
N GLU A 119 -9.05 12.26 11.69
CA GLU A 119 -9.67 11.56 10.56
C GLU A 119 -10.13 10.16 10.92
N SER A 120 -9.55 9.59 11.98
CA SER A 120 -9.85 8.25 12.46
C SER A 120 -10.35 8.29 13.90
N GLN A 121 -11.40 7.54 14.19
CA GLN A 121 -11.94 7.37 15.55
C GLN A 121 -11.47 6.07 16.21
N GLY A 122 -10.69 5.26 15.49
CA GLY A 122 -10.08 4.04 15.99
C GLY A 122 -9.24 3.34 14.91
N SER A 123 -8.64 2.24 15.29
CA SER A 123 -7.88 1.35 14.41
C SER A 123 -7.89 -0.07 14.96
N ASP A 124 -7.61 -1.05 14.10
CA ASP A 124 -7.48 -2.44 14.54
C ASP A 124 -6.55 -3.23 13.62
N TRP A 125 -5.91 -4.24 14.19
CA TRP A 125 -5.12 -5.24 13.50
C TRP A 125 -5.97 -6.47 13.23
N VAL A 126 -6.40 -6.63 11.98
CA VAL A 126 -7.34 -7.68 11.55
C VAL A 126 -6.68 -8.71 10.64
N ALA A 127 -7.16 -9.95 10.66
CA ALA A 127 -6.68 -10.95 9.71
C ALA A 127 -7.20 -10.64 8.30
N PRO A 128 -6.43 -10.88 7.23
CA PRO A 128 -6.89 -10.63 5.86
C PRO A 128 -8.17 -11.38 5.46
N ASP A 129 -8.48 -12.47 6.15
CA ASP A 129 -9.66 -13.32 5.94
C ASP A 129 -10.78 -13.11 6.99
N ASP A 130 -10.59 -12.20 7.96
CA ASP A 130 -11.55 -11.87 9.01
C ASP A 130 -11.68 -10.35 9.15
N LEU A 131 -12.25 -9.73 8.11
CA LEU A 131 -12.44 -8.29 8.03
C LEU A 131 -13.74 -7.84 8.73
N PRO A 132 -13.79 -6.60 9.25
CA PRO A 132 -15.03 -6.00 9.75
C PRO A 132 -16.06 -5.83 8.62
N ALA A 133 -17.34 -5.73 8.98
CA ALA A 133 -18.45 -5.71 8.01
C ALA A 133 -18.53 -4.40 7.20
N ASP A 134 -18.27 -3.26 7.83
CA ASP A 134 -18.49 -1.92 7.24
C ASP A 134 -17.22 -1.40 6.57
N LEU A 135 -16.81 -2.03 5.46
CA LEU A 135 -15.62 -1.61 4.72
C LEU A 135 -15.88 -0.38 3.85
N HIS A 136 -14.93 0.54 3.83
CA HIS A 136 -14.89 1.61 2.84
C HIS A 136 -14.83 0.99 1.43
N PRO A 137 -15.56 1.52 0.42
CA PRO A 137 -15.60 0.93 -0.92
C PRO A 137 -14.21 0.73 -1.56
N GLY A 138 -13.29 1.65 -1.30
CA GLY A 138 -11.90 1.55 -1.77
C GLY A 138 -11.14 0.37 -1.15
N LEU A 139 -11.33 0.11 0.15
CA LEU A 139 -10.73 -1.05 0.80
C LEU A 139 -11.37 -2.35 0.33
N ALA A 140 -12.70 -2.38 0.17
CA ALA A 140 -13.41 -3.54 -0.38
C ALA A 140 -12.92 -3.88 -1.81
N ALA A 141 -12.70 -2.86 -2.65
CA ALA A 141 -12.14 -3.04 -4.00
C ALA A 141 -10.69 -3.56 -3.96
N PHE A 142 -9.87 -3.04 -3.04
CA PHE A 142 -8.52 -3.56 -2.81
C PHE A 142 -8.54 -5.04 -2.40
N MET A 143 -9.33 -5.41 -1.38
CA MET A 143 -9.42 -6.79 -0.89
C MET A 143 -10.01 -7.77 -1.90
N SER A 144 -10.77 -7.27 -2.89
CA SER A 144 -11.33 -8.07 -3.99
C SER A 144 -10.42 -8.16 -5.21
N SER A 145 -9.27 -7.46 -5.21
CA SER A 145 -8.36 -7.43 -6.36
C SER A 145 -7.43 -8.64 -6.39
N ASP A 146 -7.33 -9.32 -7.54
CA ASP A 146 -6.43 -10.48 -7.70
C ASP A 146 -4.98 -10.16 -7.30
N ILE A 147 -4.46 -8.99 -7.67
CA ILE A 147 -3.07 -8.62 -7.36
C ILE A 147 -2.87 -8.44 -5.86
N ALA A 148 -3.82 -7.80 -5.17
CA ALA A 148 -3.75 -7.60 -3.74
C ALA A 148 -3.90 -8.92 -2.98
N GLN A 149 -4.85 -9.78 -3.39
CA GLN A 149 -5.04 -11.11 -2.80
C GLN A 149 -3.80 -11.99 -2.93
N GLN A 150 -3.14 -11.98 -4.10
CA GLN A 150 -1.89 -12.72 -4.31
C GLN A 150 -0.76 -12.18 -3.42
N GLN A 151 -0.63 -10.86 -3.32
CA GLN A 151 0.39 -10.22 -2.47
C GLN A 151 0.16 -10.52 -0.98
N LEU A 152 -1.07 -10.39 -0.49
CA LEU A 152 -1.44 -10.68 0.89
C LEU A 152 -1.23 -12.17 1.22
N SER A 153 -1.61 -13.08 0.31
CA SER A 153 -1.38 -14.52 0.48
C SER A 153 0.11 -14.84 0.59
N ALA A 154 0.96 -14.22 -0.24
CA ALA A 154 2.41 -14.38 -0.15
C ALA A 154 2.99 -13.85 1.18
N LEU A 155 2.49 -12.71 1.66
CA LEU A 155 2.92 -12.13 2.94
C LEU A 155 2.47 -12.97 4.14
N VAL A 156 1.26 -13.52 4.12
CA VAL A 156 0.77 -14.46 5.15
C VAL A 156 1.61 -15.74 5.16
N ALA A 157 1.97 -16.27 3.99
CA ALA A 157 2.87 -17.42 3.91
C ALA A 157 4.28 -17.10 4.45
N GLU A 158 4.80 -15.90 4.17
CA GLU A 158 6.07 -15.42 4.72
C GLU A 158 6.02 -15.29 6.26
N SER A 159 4.97 -14.67 6.79
CA SER A 159 4.71 -14.56 8.23
C SER A 159 4.66 -15.93 8.92
N ASN A 160 3.91 -16.88 8.35
CA ASN A 160 3.81 -18.24 8.88
C ASN A 160 5.16 -18.98 8.85
N GLY A 161 5.97 -18.79 7.81
CA GLY A 161 7.32 -19.35 7.72
C GLY A 161 8.24 -18.84 8.83
N LEU A 162 8.24 -17.53 9.08
CA LEU A 162 9.02 -16.91 10.16
C LEU A 162 8.60 -17.44 11.54
N ASN A 163 7.29 -17.54 11.78
CA ASN A 163 6.72 -18.07 13.03
C ASN A 163 6.95 -19.57 13.22
N GLY A 164 7.06 -20.34 12.13
CA GLY A 164 7.42 -21.76 12.15
C GLY A 164 8.88 -21.98 12.53
N VAL A 165 9.81 -21.18 11.97
CA VAL A 165 11.25 -21.24 12.28
C VAL A 165 11.53 -20.82 13.73
N ALA A 166 10.86 -19.77 14.23
CA ALA A 166 11.02 -19.32 15.60
C ALA A 166 10.59 -20.36 16.66
N LYS A 167 9.72 -21.33 16.28
CA LYS A 167 9.22 -22.39 17.18
C LYS A 167 9.96 -23.72 17.06
N GLY A 168 10.89 -23.88 16.11
CA GLY A 168 11.55 -25.15 15.83
C GLY A 168 13.02 -24.99 15.48
N GLY A 169 13.89 -25.06 16.48
CA GLY A 169 15.29 -25.36 16.27
C GLY A 169 15.49 -26.85 15.97
N GLU A 170 15.27 -27.26 14.72
CA GLU A 170 15.85 -28.49 14.16
C GLU A 170 15.81 -28.40 12.62
N GLU A 171 16.98 -28.19 12.02
CA GLU A 171 17.19 -28.09 10.58
C GLU A 171 17.05 -29.50 9.97
N VAL A 172 15.94 -29.73 9.28
CA VAL A 172 15.75 -30.91 8.42
C VAL A 172 15.79 -30.42 6.98
N ASP A 173 16.62 -31.06 6.15
CA ASP A 173 16.74 -30.84 4.70
C ASP A 173 15.37 -31.07 4.04
N GLN A 174 14.55 -30.02 3.98
CA GLN A 174 13.22 -30.02 3.42
C GLN A 174 13.26 -29.37 2.04
N PRO A 175 12.50 -29.89 1.05
CA PRO A 175 12.43 -29.28 -0.26
C PRO A 175 11.94 -27.84 -0.13
N LEU A 176 12.55 -26.93 -0.92
CA LEU A 176 12.22 -25.50 -0.94
C LEU A 176 10.71 -25.29 -0.82
N SER A 177 10.31 -24.46 0.12
CA SER A 177 8.92 -24.08 0.33
C SER A 177 8.32 -23.44 -0.94
N ALA A 178 7.00 -23.39 -1.01
CA ALA A 178 6.32 -22.66 -2.09
C ALA A 178 6.76 -21.19 -2.15
N VAL A 179 7.07 -20.59 -0.99
CA VAL A 179 7.57 -19.22 -0.86
C VAL A 179 8.97 -19.07 -1.45
N GLU A 180 9.88 -20.01 -1.18
CA GLU A 180 11.23 -19.97 -1.76
C GLU A 180 11.21 -20.22 -3.27
N ARG A 181 10.34 -21.12 -3.75
CA ARG A 181 10.10 -21.29 -5.19
C ARG A 181 9.60 -19.99 -5.82
N PHE A 182 8.69 -19.27 -5.16
CA PHE A 182 8.15 -18.02 -5.67
C PHE A 182 9.16 -16.86 -5.61
N LYS A 183 9.97 -16.75 -4.53
CA LYS A 183 11.09 -15.79 -4.45
C LYS A 183 12.10 -16.02 -5.58
N MET A 184 12.36 -17.28 -5.92
CA MET A 184 13.20 -17.64 -7.08
C MET A 184 12.54 -17.25 -8.41
N THR A 185 11.22 -17.38 -8.55
CA THR A 185 10.50 -16.91 -9.75
C THR A 185 10.56 -15.39 -9.89
N LEU A 186 10.34 -14.63 -8.81
CA LEU A 186 10.41 -13.17 -8.86
C LEU A 186 11.83 -12.67 -9.15
N LEU A 187 12.85 -13.28 -8.54
CA LEU A 187 14.25 -12.97 -8.84
C LEU A 187 14.61 -13.28 -10.31
N ALA A 188 14.05 -14.35 -10.88
CA ALA A 188 14.25 -14.69 -12.29
C ALA A 188 13.59 -13.65 -13.22
N ILE A 189 12.38 -13.19 -12.89
CA ILE A 189 11.68 -12.13 -13.65
C ILE A 189 12.46 -10.82 -13.59
N ASP A 190 12.97 -10.43 -12.42
CA ASP A 190 13.77 -9.21 -12.27
C ASP A 190 15.10 -9.27 -13.05
N GLU A 191 15.74 -10.44 -13.14
CA GLU A 191 16.94 -10.62 -13.97
C GLU A 191 16.63 -10.59 -15.47
N GLU A 192 15.47 -11.10 -15.89
CA GLU A 192 15.02 -11.04 -17.29
C GLU A 192 14.73 -9.59 -17.70
N LEU A 193 14.07 -8.81 -16.83
CA LEU A 193 13.78 -7.38 -17.06
C LEU A 193 15.04 -6.50 -17.11
N LYS A 194 16.14 -6.89 -16.43
CA LYS A 194 17.43 -6.17 -16.54
C LYS A 194 18.13 -6.40 -17.88
N GLN A 195 17.86 -7.52 -18.56
CA GLN A 195 18.47 -7.85 -19.85
C GLN A 195 17.78 -7.16 -21.04
N GLU A 196 16.55 -6.68 -20.88
CA GLU A 196 15.76 -6.01 -21.93
C GLU A 196 16.01 -4.49 -22.05
N GLN A 197 16.86 -3.90 -21.20
CA GLN A 197 17.19 -2.47 -21.30
C GLN A 197 17.98 -2.18 -22.59
N PRO A 198 17.56 -1.25 -23.45
CA PRO A 198 18.24 -0.97 -24.71
C PRO A 198 19.63 -0.38 -24.45
N ARG A 199 20.64 -0.95 -25.13
CA ARG A 199 22.02 -0.45 -25.07
C ARG A 199 22.07 1.03 -25.48
N PRO A 200 22.84 1.88 -24.77
CA PRO A 200 22.93 3.30 -25.10
C PRO A 200 23.47 3.48 -26.52
N SER A 201 22.77 4.27 -27.33
CA SER A 201 23.17 4.57 -28.70
C SER A 201 24.49 5.35 -28.71
N SER A 202 25.52 4.80 -29.34
CA SER A 202 26.76 5.54 -29.64
C SER A 202 26.50 6.59 -30.72
N LEU A 203 26.36 7.85 -30.33
CA LEU A 203 26.37 8.97 -31.27
C LEU A 203 27.77 9.09 -31.92
N PRO A 204 27.87 9.25 -33.26
CA PRO A 204 29.16 9.46 -33.90
C PRO A 204 29.69 10.87 -33.58
N ARG A 205 30.96 10.95 -33.19
CA ARG A 205 31.66 12.23 -33.04
C ARG A 205 31.84 12.87 -34.42
N LEU A 206 31.26 14.05 -34.62
CA LEU A 206 31.57 14.93 -35.74
C LEU A 206 33.03 15.41 -35.61
N GLY A 207 33.86 15.02 -36.58
CA GLY A 207 35.25 15.46 -36.71
C GLY A 207 35.35 16.93 -37.15
N ARG A 208 36.44 17.58 -36.72
CA ARG A 208 36.88 18.91 -37.16
C ARG A 208 37.38 18.91 -38.59
#